data_AF-A0AAV5F9D9-F1
#
_entry.id   AF-A0AAV5F9D9-F1
#
_cell.length_a   1.000
_cell.length_b   1.000
_cell.length_c   1.000
_cell.angle_alpha   90.00
_cell.angle_beta   90.00
_cell.angle_gamma   90.00
#
_symmetry.space_group_name_H-M   'P 1'
#
loop_
_entity.id
_entity.type
_entity.pdbx_description
1 polymer ?
#
loop_
_entity_poly.entity_id
_entity_poly.type
_entity_poly.pdbx_seq_one_letter_code
_entity_poly.pdbx_strand_id
1 'polypeptide(L)'
;MVPIEKYDGQTNPREWLQLYSTAIRSAGGDSYVIATYLPICLDPAIWIWLTSLPEESIMSWGDLNRKLIESFQATCNRPGNHFDLTWIKQKTDEPLRDYIK
;
A
#
# COMPACT_ATOMS: atom_id res chain seq x y z
N MET A 1 0.30 18.60 -9.73
CA MET A 1 0.28 17.68 -8.58
C MET A 1 -0.54 16.47 -9.02
N VAL A 2 0.05 15.28 -9.06
CA VAL A 2 -0.74 14.07 -9.38
C VAL A 2 -1.69 13.84 -8.20
N PRO A 3 -3.00 13.67 -8.42
CA PRO A 3 -3.92 13.37 -7.33
C PRO A 3 -3.52 12.02 -6.71
N ILE A 4 -3.18 12.05 -5.42
CA ILE A 4 -2.93 10.83 -4.65
C ILE A 4 -4.31 10.25 -4.32
N GLU A 5 -4.58 9.05 -4.79
CA GLU A 5 -5.80 8.33 -4.44
C GLU A 5 -5.81 8.00 -2.94
N LYS A 6 -7.00 8.05 -2.33
CA LYS A 6 -7.15 7.68 -0.93
C LYS A 6 -6.80 6.21 -0.73
N TYR A 7 -6.16 5.92 0.40
CA TYR A 7 -5.87 4.55 0.78
C TYR A 7 -7.13 3.89 1.37
N ASP A 8 -7.59 2.85 0.70
CA ASP A 8 -8.81 2.09 1.03
C ASP A 8 -8.56 0.83 1.88
N GLY A 9 -7.29 0.50 2.14
CA GLY A 9 -6.89 -0.71 2.86
C GLY A 9 -6.92 -2.00 2.02
N GLN A 10 -7.29 -1.91 0.74
CA GLN A 10 -7.32 -3.04 -0.20
C GLN A 10 -6.08 -3.04 -1.09
N THR A 11 -5.62 -1.86 -1.48
CA THR A 11 -4.39 -1.67 -2.28
C THR A 11 -3.16 -2.09 -1.48
N ASN A 12 -2.11 -2.61 -2.15
CA ASN A 12 -0.85 -2.98 -1.52
C ASN A 12 -0.28 -1.78 -0.71
N PRO A 13 -0.20 -1.88 0.64
CA PRO A 13 0.19 -0.75 1.48
C PRO A 13 1.61 -0.27 1.17
N ARG A 14 2.50 -1.19 0.75
CA ARG A 14 3.88 -0.84 0.43
C ARG A 14 3.95 0.01 -0.85
N GLU A 15 3.22 -0.38 -1.89
CA GLU A 15 3.18 0.35 -3.15
C GLU A 15 2.52 1.71 -2.99
N TRP A 16 1.38 1.75 -2.30
CA TRP A 16 0.66 2.99 -2.03
C TRP A 16 1.52 3.97 -1.22
N LEU A 17 2.17 3.51 -0.13
CA LEU A 17 3.06 4.35 0.69
C LEU A 17 4.27 4.87 -0.11
N GLN A 18 4.81 4.07 -1.03
CA GLN A 18 5.90 4.50 -1.90
C GLN A 18 5.46 5.61 -2.86
N LEU A 19 4.31 5.45 -3.51
CA LEU A 19 3.74 6.48 -4.41
C LEU A 19 3.43 7.76 -3.63
N TYR A 20 2.76 7.63 -2.49
CA TYR A 20 2.43 8.73 -1.57
C TYR A 20 3.67 9.53 -1.15
N SER A 21 4.67 8.84 -0.59
CA SER A 21 5.91 9.46 -0.11
C SER A 21 6.70 10.12 -1.25
N THR A 22 6.72 9.50 -2.43
CA THR A 22 7.43 10.02 -3.60
C THR A 22 6.76 11.28 -4.14
N ALA A 23 5.42 11.30 -4.20
CA ALA A 23 4.67 12.46 -4.66
C ALA A 23 4.92 13.68 -3.75
N ILE A 24 4.87 13.50 -2.43
CA ILE A 24 5.15 14.59 -1.48
C ILE A 24 6.60 15.07 -1.58
N ARG A 25 7.57 14.15 -1.67
CA ARG A 25 8.99 14.51 -1.84
C ARG A 25 9.24 15.27 -3.14
N SER A 26 8.57 14.88 -4.23
CA SER A 26 8.67 15.59 -5.51
C SER A 26 8.11 17.01 -5.45
N ALA A 27 7.16 17.27 -4.53
CA ALA A 27 6.63 18.59 -4.24
C ALA A 27 7.48 19.38 -3.22
N GLY A 28 8.63 18.85 -2.79
CA GLY A 28 9.53 19.48 -1.83
C GLY A 28 9.19 19.20 -0.36
N GLY A 29 8.26 18.30 -0.08
CA GLY A 29 7.91 17.90 1.28
C GLY A 29 8.90 16.91 1.89
N ASP A 30 9.11 17.01 3.21
CA ASP A 30 9.95 16.12 3.99
C ASP A 30 9.12 15.07 4.75
N SER A 31 9.77 14.26 5.59
CA SER A 31 9.09 13.23 6.40
C SER A 31 8.04 13.80 7.36
N TYR A 32 8.19 15.06 7.80
CA TYR A 32 7.20 15.72 8.64
C TYR A 32 5.94 16.02 7.83
N VAL A 33 6.10 16.61 6.63
CA VAL A 33 4.99 16.85 5.69
C VAL A 33 4.29 15.55 5.33
N ILE A 34 5.04 14.49 5.05
CA ILE A 34 4.49 13.16 4.75
C ILE A 34 3.62 12.64 5.91
N ALA A 35 4.06 12.77 7.17
CA ALA A 35 3.28 12.33 8.32
C ALA A 35 2.02 13.18 8.53
N THR A 36 2.12 14.51 8.38
CA THR A 36 1.01 15.43 8.58
C THR A 36 -0.10 15.27 7.55
N TYR A 37 0.24 15.01 6.29
CA TYR A 37 -0.74 14.86 5.22
C TYR A 37 -1.40 13.48 5.17
N LEU A 38 -0.80 12.47 5.81
CA LEU A 38 -1.26 11.08 5.69
C LEU A 38 -2.74 10.93 6.04
N PRO A 39 -3.25 11.46 7.18
CA PRO A 39 -4.65 11.26 7.57
C PRO A 39 -5.67 11.76 6.54
N ILE A 40 -5.31 12.74 5.70
CA ILE A 40 -6.17 13.33 4.66
C ILE A 40 -6.30 12.37 3.46
N CYS A 41 -5.27 11.56 3.22
CA CYS A 41 -5.19 10.58 2.15
C CYS A 41 -5.66 9.18 2.58
N LEU A 42 -6.31 9.04 3.75
CA LEU A 42 -6.88 7.77 4.22
C LEU A 42 -8.39 7.75 4.02
N ASP A 43 -8.93 6.58 3.71
CA ASP A 43 -10.37 6.37 3.85
C ASP A 43 -10.80 6.33 5.31
N PRO A 44 -12.09 6.63 5.60
CA PRO A 44 -12.59 6.75 6.97
C PRO A 44 -12.29 5.53 7.85
N ALA A 45 -12.38 4.31 7.30
CA ALA A 45 -12.08 3.09 8.03
C ALA A 45 -10.61 2.99 8.47
N ILE A 46 -9.69 3.41 7.60
CA ILE A 46 -8.26 3.40 7.89
C ILE A 46 -7.89 4.53 8.85
N TRP A 47 -8.55 5.68 8.72
CA TRP A 47 -8.41 6.78 9.66
C TRP A 47 -8.85 6.38 11.08
N ILE A 48 -10.00 5.69 11.21
CA ILE A 48 -10.46 5.15 12.50
C ILE A 48 -9.42 4.18 13.07
N TRP A 49 -8.91 3.25 12.26
CA TRP A 49 -7.83 2.34 12.69
C TRP A 49 -6.61 3.12 13.19
N LEU A 50 -6.16 4.12 12.45
CA LEU A 50 -5.00 4.94 12.82
C LEU A 50 -5.21 5.62 14.18
N THR A 51 -6.40 6.18 14.42
CA THR A 51 -6.75 6.82 15.71
C THR A 51 -7.00 5.83 16.84
N SER A 52 -7.21 4.55 16.55
CA SER A 52 -7.41 3.48 17.54
C SER A 52 -6.10 2.88 18.06
N LEU A 53 -4.96 3.26 17.49
CA LEU A 53 -3.66 2.78 17.92
C LEU A 53 -3.32 3.31 19.33
N PRO A 54 -2.62 2.52 20.16
CA PRO A 54 -2.19 2.97 21.49
C PRO A 54 -1.35 4.25 21.41
N GLU A 55 -1.49 5.13 22.40
CA GLU A 55 -0.62 6.29 22.57
C GLU A 55 0.85 5.86 22.59
N GLU A 56 1.74 6.70 22.04
CA GLU A 56 3.18 6.43 21.91
C GLU A 56 3.57 5.22 21.05
N SER A 57 2.62 4.56 20.39
CA SER A 57 2.92 3.41 19.52
C SER A 57 3.56 3.81 18.19
N ILE A 58 3.47 5.09 17.81
CA ILE A 58 4.06 5.66 16.58
C ILE A 58 5.04 6.76 16.99
N MET A 59 6.33 6.44 17.00
CA MET A 59 7.41 7.37 17.37
C MET A 59 8.09 8.00 16.16
N SER A 60 7.83 7.46 14.96
CA SER A 60 8.42 7.93 13.71
C SER A 60 7.53 7.59 12.50
N TRP A 61 7.77 8.27 11.39
CA TRP A 61 7.20 7.90 10.08
C TRP A 61 7.51 6.43 9.71
N GLY A 62 8.69 5.93 10.12
CA GLY A 62 9.06 4.53 9.90
C GLY A 62 8.18 3.54 10.68
N ASP A 63 7.84 3.86 11.93
CA ASP A 63 6.98 3.01 12.76
C ASP A 63 5.53 3.02 12.28
N LEU A 64 5.04 4.19 11.84
CA LEU A 64 3.73 4.32 11.21
C LEU A 64 3.62 3.45 9.96
N ASN A 65 4.61 3.55 9.06
CA ASN A 65 4.67 2.72 7.85
C ASN A 65 4.68 1.23 8.17
N ARG A 66 5.48 0.84 9.16
CA ARG A 66 5.56 -0.56 9.58
C ARG A 66 4.20 -1.06 10.05
N LYS A 67 3.53 -0.34 10.95
CA LYS A 67 2.21 -0.73 11.46
C LYS A 67 1.14 -0.78 10.39
N LEU A 68 1.14 0.18 9.46
CA LEU A 68 0.19 0.21 8.35
C LEU A 68 0.39 -0.99 7.44
N ILE A 69 1.65 -1.29 7.08
CA ILE A 69 1.99 -2.48 6.31
C ILE A 69 1.57 -3.75 7.08
N GLU A 70 1.96 -3.91 8.33
CA GLU A 70 1.62 -5.10 9.13
C GLU A 70 0.09 -5.31 9.25
N SER A 71 -0.68 -4.24 9.38
CA SER A 71 -2.13 -4.32 9.56
C SER A 71 -2.89 -4.62 8.27
N PHE A 72 -2.44 -4.07 7.14
CA PHE A 72 -3.18 -4.16 5.87
C PHE A 72 -2.52 -5.03 4.79
N GLN A 73 -1.27 -5.46 4.97
CA GLN A 73 -0.60 -6.35 4.02
C GLN A 73 -1.27 -7.72 3.94
N ALA A 74 -1.90 -8.18 5.03
CA ALA A 74 -2.65 -9.44 5.07
C ALA A 74 -4.07 -9.32 4.48
N THR A 75 -4.65 -8.11 4.46
CA THR A 75 -5.98 -7.85 3.90
C THR A 75 -5.94 -7.50 2.42
N CYS A 76 -4.78 -7.13 1.89
CA CYS A 76 -4.59 -7.01 0.45
C CYS A 76 -4.94 -8.32 -0.23
N ASN A 77 -5.79 -8.23 -1.25
CA ASN A 77 -6.07 -9.32 -2.17
C ASN A 77 -4.77 -9.64 -2.90
N ARG A 78 -3.93 -10.48 -2.27
CA ARG A 78 -2.69 -10.99 -2.86
C ARG A 78 -3.14 -11.75 -4.10
N PRO A 79 -2.82 -11.31 -5.34
CA PRO A 79 -2.88 -12.25 -6.45
C PRO A 79 -2.01 -13.43 -6.01
N GLY A 80 -2.63 -14.60 -5.87
CA GLY A 80 -2.11 -15.74 -5.12
C GLY A 80 -0.65 -15.98 -5.48
N ASN A 81 0.27 -15.77 -4.53
CA ASN A 81 1.69 -15.90 -4.83
C ASN A 81 2.20 -17.29 -4.42
N HIS A 82 2.79 -17.94 -5.43
CA HIS A 82 3.61 -19.15 -5.49
C HIS A 82 2.97 -20.54 -5.51
N PHE A 83 1.72 -20.75 -5.05
CA PHE A 83 1.07 -22.07 -5.25
C PHE A 83 0.26 -22.16 -6.55
N ASP A 84 -0.26 -21.04 -7.06
CA ASP A 84 -0.99 -21.02 -8.34
C ASP A 84 -0.09 -21.13 -9.58
N LEU A 85 1.22 -20.88 -9.44
CA LEU A 85 2.18 -21.14 -10.52
C LEU A 85 2.32 -22.62 -10.87
N THR A 86 1.77 -23.53 -10.05
CA THR A 86 1.76 -24.97 -10.35
C THR A 86 0.53 -25.42 -11.15
N TRP A 87 -0.46 -24.55 -11.34
CA TRP A 87 -1.70 -24.87 -12.06
C TRP A 87 -1.83 -24.21 -13.44
N ILE A 88 -0.95 -23.26 -13.77
CA ILE A 88 -0.89 -22.70 -15.13
C ILE A 88 -0.03 -23.61 -16.02
N LYS A 89 -0.64 -24.69 -16.53
CA LYS A 89 -0.08 -25.40 -17.69
C LYS A 89 -0.50 -24.65 -18.95
N GLN A 90 0.49 -24.12 -19.68
CA GLN A 90 0.28 -23.62 -21.04
C GLN A 90 -0.43 -24.70 -21.86
N LYS A 91 -1.63 -24.40 -22.37
CA LYS A 91 -2.31 -25.30 -23.30
C LYS A 91 -1.57 -25.27 -24.62
N THR A 92 -1.62 -26.38 -25.37
CA THR A 92 -0.83 -26.65 -26.58
C THR A 92 -1.04 -25.65 -27.74
N ASP A 93 -1.90 -24.64 -27.58
CA ASP A 93 -2.27 -23.69 -28.63
C ASP A 93 -2.36 -22.21 -28.16
N GLU A 94 -1.74 -21.87 -27.02
CA GLU A 94 -1.67 -20.46 -26.56
C GLU A 94 -0.35 -19.78 -26.95
N PRO A 95 -0.40 -18.64 -27.69
CA PRO A 95 0.80 -17.88 -28.01
C PRO A 95 1.40 -17.23 -26.75
N LEU A 96 2.73 -17.29 -26.64
CA LEU A 96 3.53 -16.84 -25.49
C LEU A 96 3.20 -15.43 -24.93
N ARG A 97 2.62 -14.55 -25.75
CA ARG A 97 2.26 -13.17 -25.35
C ARG A 97 1.14 -13.10 -24.32
N ASP A 98 0.28 -14.11 -24.23
CA ASP A 98 -0.85 -14.13 -23.29
C ASP A 98 -0.50 -14.82 -21.96
N TYR A 99 0.66 -15.49 -21.88
CA TYR A 99 1.18 -16.11 -20.66
C TYR A 99 1.94 -15.12 -19.75
N ILE A 100 2.43 -14.01 -20.29
CA ILE A 100 3.28 -13.03 -19.60
C ILE A 100 2.51 -11.71 -19.38
N LYS A 101 1.32 -11.78 -18.79
CA LYS A 101 0.62 -10.58 -18.29
C LYS A 101 0.55 -10.59 -16.78
#